data_AF-A0ABD4RVL7-F1
#
_entry.id   AF-A0ABD4RVL7-F1
#
_cell.length_a   1.000
_cell.length_b   1.000
_cell.length_c   1.000
_cell.angle_alpha   90.00
_cell.angle_beta   90.00
_cell.angle_gamma   90.00
#
_symmetry.space_group_name_H-M   'P 1'
#
loop_
_entity.id
_entity.type
_entity.pdbx_description
1 polymer ?
#
loop_
_entity_poly.entity_id
_entity_poly.type
_entity_poly.pdbx_seq_one_letter_code
_entity_poly.pdbx_strand_id
1 'polypeptide(L)' 'MNSNKKRITVRMPEKLNEEITRKSKYLGLTKNSFIIDILWKEFDSSKYKNNNKEDNKYE' A
#
# COMPACT_ATOMS: atom_id res chain seq x y z
N MET A 1 16.09 17.88 -1.38
CA MET A 1 15.18 16.71 -1.34
C MET A 1 14.31 16.74 -2.59
N ASN A 2 14.35 15.71 -3.44
CA ASN A 2 13.52 15.67 -4.65
C ASN A 2 12.04 15.59 -4.26
N SER A 3 11.38 16.75 -4.29
CA SER A 3 9.97 16.96 -3.93
C SER A 3 8.99 16.58 -5.05
N ASN A 4 9.44 15.74 -6.00
CA ASN A 4 8.68 15.40 -7.19
C ASN A 4 7.55 14.42 -6.85
N LYS A 5 6.38 14.97 -6.52
CA LYS A 5 5.14 14.22 -6.40
C LYS A 5 4.59 13.95 -7.80
N LYS A 6 4.33 12.68 -8.12
CA LYS A 6 3.67 12.28 -9.38
C LYS A 6 2.19 12.07 -9.15
N ARG A 7 1.34 12.67 -10.00
CA ARG A 7 -0.10 12.39 -10.01
C ARG A 7 -0.35 11.09 -10.77
N ILE A 8 -1.11 10.18 -10.14
CA ILE A 8 -1.52 8.91 -10.71
C ILE A 8 -3.04 8.81 -10.60
N THR A 9 -3.70 8.37 -11.67
CA THR A 9 -5.13 8.06 -11.67
C THR A 9 -5.29 6.55 -11.69
N VAL A 10 -6.08 6.01 -10.77
CA VAL A 10 -6.33 4.56 -10.64
C VAL A 10 -7.84 4.32 -10.71
N ARG A 11 -8.26 3.31 -11.45
CA ARG A 11 -9.64 2.81 -11.41
C ARG A 11 -9.75 1.78 -10.29
N MET A 12 -10.75 1.94 -9.41
CA MET A 12 -10.98 1.04 -8.27
C MET A 12 -12.48 0.82 -8.07
N PRO A 13 -12.88 -0.27 -7.40
CA PRO A 13 -14.27 -0.47 -7.00
C PRO A 13 -14.77 0.67 -6.13
N GLU A 14 -16.01 1.11 -6.34
CA GLU A 14 -16.63 2.21 -5.60
C GLU A 14 -16.62 1.95 -4.08
N LYS A 15 -17.00 0.75 -3.67
CA LYS A 15 -16.97 0.33 -2.26
C LYS A 15 -15.59 0.46 -1.63
N LEU A 16 -14.52 0.13 -2.37
CA LEU A 16 -13.15 0.28 -1.87
C LEU A 16 -12.80 1.77 -1.69
N ASN A 17 -13.19 2.60 -2.65
CA ASN A 17 -12.99 4.04 -2.60
C ASN A 17 -13.68 4.68 -1.37
N GLU A 18 -14.91 4.26 -1.07
CA GLU A 18 -15.67 4.69 0.10
C GLU A 18 -15.01 4.27 1.41
N GLU A 19 -14.63 2.99 1.53
CA GLU A 19 -13.98 2.47 2.73
C GLU A 19 -12.65 3.16 3.03
N ILE A 20 -11.81 3.38 2.01
CA ILE A 20 -10.55 4.13 2.15
C ILE A 20 -10.85 5.57 2.60
N THR A 21 -11.88 6.20 2.06
CA THR A 21 -12.26 7.58 2.42
C THR A 21 -12.76 7.65 3.87
N ARG A 22 -13.59 6.70 4.30
CA ARG A 22 -14.11 6.63 5.67
C ARG A 22 -13.00 6.40 6.68
N LYS A 23 -12.12 5.43 6.42
CA LYS A 23 -11.00 5.09 7.32
C LYS A 23 -9.97 6.20 7.41
N SER A 24 -9.60 6.84 6.29
CA SER A 24 -8.68 7.97 6.30
C SER A 24 -9.22 9.14 7.12
N LYS A 25 -10.51 9.48 6.97
CA LYS A 25 -11.17 10.51 7.80
C LYS A 25 -11.17 10.15 9.29
N TYR A 26 -11.50 8.91 9.64
CA TYR A 26 -11.51 8.44 11.02
C TYR A 26 -10.12 8.57 11.68
N LEU A 27 -9.05 8.31 10.92
CA LEU A 27 -7.67 8.43 11.38
C LEU A 27 -7.11 9.87 11.33
N GLY A 28 -7.89 10.85 10.86
CA GLY A 28 -7.42 12.23 10.68
C GLY A 28 -6.37 12.40 9.58
N LEU A 29 -6.27 11.45 8.65
CA LEU A 29 -5.28 11.46 7.57
C LEU A 29 -5.90 11.91 6.25
N THR A 30 -5.07 12.48 5.38
CA THR A 30 -5.48 12.65 3.98
C THR A 30 -5.60 11.28 3.32
N LYS A 31 -6.57 11.15 2.41
CA LYS A 31 -6.77 9.92 1.64
C LYS A 31 -5.50 9.47 0.92
N ASN A 32 -4.74 10.41 0.37
CA ASN A 32 -3.48 10.11 -0.32
C ASN A 32 -2.43 9.55 0.64
N SER A 33 -2.23 10.17 1.81
CA SER A 33 -1.28 9.65 2.81
C SER A 33 -1.66 8.23 3.22
N PHE A 34 -2.95 8.00 3.50
CA PHE A 34 -3.44 6.70 3.91
C PHE A 34 -3.25 5.61 2.83
N ILE A 35 -3.48 5.94 1.56
CA ILE A 35 -3.23 5.02 0.44
C ILE A 35 -1.73 4.70 0.34
N ILE A 36 -0.86 5.70 0.44
CA ILE A 36 0.59 5.50 0.37
C ILE A 36 1.09 4.63 1.53
N ASP A 37 0.58 4.81 2.74
CA ASP A 37 0.94 3.98 3.90
C ASP A 37 0.56 2.51 3.69
N ILE A 38 -0.62 2.24 3.12
CA ILE A 38 -1.05 0.88 2.77
C ILE A 38 -0.12 0.28 1.72
N LEU A 39 0.22 1.04 0.68
CA LEU A 39 1.10 0.57 -0.39
C LEU A 39 2.49 0.23 0.14
N TRP A 40 3.07 1.05 1.02
CA TRP A 40 4.35 0.76 1.64
C TRP A 40 4.30 -0.49 2.51
N LYS A 41 3.27 -0.62 3.36
CA LYS A 41 3.08 -1.81 4.21
C LYS A 41 3.01 -3.09 3.39
N GLU A 42 2.24 -3.08 2.29
CA GLU A 42 2.13 -4.25 1.41
C GLU A 42 3.43 -4.49 0.64
N PHE A 43 4.07 -3.42 0.15
CA PHE A 43 5.33 -3.52 -0.58
C PHE A 43 6.43 -4.14 0.28
N ASP A 44 6.59 -3.67 1.52
CA ASP A 44 7.57 -4.21 2.46
C ASP A 44 7.23 -5.66 2.86
N SER A 45 5.95 -5.97 3.07
CA SER A 45 5.48 -7.34 3.36
C SER A 45 5.73 -8.30 2.19
N SER A 46 5.63 -7.82 0.96
CA SER A 46 5.83 -8.63 -0.25
C SER A 46 7.29 -9.01 -0.49
N LYS A 47 8.25 -8.18 -0.04
CA LYS A 47 9.69 -8.52 -0.09
C LYS A 47 10.04 -9.71 0.80
N TYR A 48 9.28 -10.00 1.86
CA TYR A 48 9.53 -11.15 2.73
C TYR A 48 8.91 -12.47 2.23
N LYS A 49 7.95 -12.44 1.30
CA LYS A 49 7.32 -13.67 0.79
C LYS A 49 8.14 -14.39 -0.30
N ASN A 50 9.10 -13.71 -0.94
CA ASN A 50 9.95 -14.34 -1.96
C ASN A 50 11.24 -14.96 -1.38
N ASN A 51 11.67 -14.60 -0.17
CA ASN A 51 12.92 -15.15 0.39
C ASN A 51 12.73 -16.48 1.15
N ASN A 52 11.50 -16.89 1.49
CA ASN A 52 11.24 -18.13 2.22
C ASN A 52 10.86 -19.33 1.33
N LYS A 53 11.09 -19.26 0.02
CA LYS A 53 10.84 -20.38 -0.91
C LYS A 53 12.09 -21.06 -1.46
N GLU A 54 13.29 -20.57 -1.15
CA GLU A 54 14.54 -21.17 -1.67
C GLU A 54 15.32 -22.00 -0.63
N ASP A 55 15.01 -21.91 0.67
CA ASP A 55 15.81 -22.57 1.72
C ASP A 55 15.33 -23.99 2.15
N ASN A 56 14.48 -24.65 1.36
CA ASN A 56 14.08 -26.05 1.59
C ASN A 56 14.31 -26.94 0.35
N LYS A 57 15.50 -26.82 -0.23
CA LYS A 57 16.13 -27.94 -0.94
C LYS A 57 17.45 -28.19 -0.21
N TYR A 58 17.77 -29.45 0.04
CA TYR A 58 18.92 -29.95 0.81
C TYR A 58 18.69 -30.05 2.32
N GLU A 59 17.84 -31.00 2.72
CA GLU A 59 18.22 -31.99 3.74
C GLU A 59 17.83 -33.39 3.23
#